data_AF-A0A1I3DQC8-F1
#
_entry.id   AF-A0A1I3DQC8-F1
#
_cell.length_a   1.000
_cell.length_b   1.000
_cell.length_c   1.000
_cell.angle_alpha   90.00
_cell.angle_beta   90.00
_cell.angle_gamma   90.00
#
_symmetry.space_group_name_H-M   'P 1'
#
loop_
_entity.id
_entity.type
_entity.pdbx_description
1 polymer ?
#
loop_
_entity_poly.entity_id
_entity_poly.type
_entity_poly.pdbx_seq_one_letter_code
_entity_poly.pdbx_strand_id
1 'polypeptide(L)'
;MENVAYGEGYIADKFFKSVGQEIAIFPKEVTKNISKQNIKPHFENNDLATTKKIFKILFILIFCFIIYHYSSNKRESSNHGENSSVTNVNNYITKAGYKASYDENTLEKLVKFSVHNDLNGINFLTNTNEIFDLQSGQEAYVLESKFGRVKIRLINSGEEVWTFTEAISD
;
A
#
# COMPACT_ATOMS: atom_id res chain seq x y z
N MET A 1 26.41 55.92 -4.65
CA MET A 1 26.84 55.00 -5.72
C MET A 1 26.37 53.62 -5.32
N GLU A 2 25.56 52.86 -6.03
CA GLU A 2 24.76 53.04 -7.24
C GLU A 2 23.86 51.78 -7.26
N ASN A 3 22.58 51.94 -7.61
CA ASN A 3 21.60 50.84 -7.70
C ASN A 3 21.96 49.88 -8.83
N VAL A 4 21.70 48.58 -8.66
CA VAL A 4 21.25 47.74 -9.79
C VAL A 4 20.25 46.69 -9.30
N ALA A 5 18.99 46.89 -9.71
CA ALA A 5 17.93 45.88 -9.76
C ALA A 5 17.80 45.39 -11.20
N TYR A 6 17.66 44.07 -11.40
CA TYR A 6 17.12 43.41 -12.61
C TYR A 6 16.73 41.98 -12.16
N GLY A 7 15.63 41.37 -12.56
CA GLY A 7 14.57 41.72 -13.49
C GLY A 7 13.60 40.54 -13.54
N GLU A 8 12.31 40.84 -13.70
CA GLU A 8 11.23 39.87 -13.93
C GLU A 8 11.45 39.11 -15.24
N GLY A 9 11.10 37.82 -15.25
CA GLY A 9 11.24 36.93 -16.42
C GLY A 9 10.05 35.99 -16.56
N TYR A 10 9.01 36.51 -17.19
CA TYR A 10 7.76 35.87 -17.62
C TYR A 10 8.01 34.70 -18.59
N ILE A 11 7.74 33.44 -18.22
CA ILE A 11 7.42 32.38 -19.20
C ILE A 11 6.49 31.33 -18.58
N ALA A 12 5.18 31.59 -18.55
CA ALA A 12 4.19 30.54 -18.30
C ALA A 12 2.79 30.96 -18.80
N ASP A 13 2.62 31.35 -20.07
CA ASP A 13 1.24 31.53 -20.58
C ASP A 13 1.05 31.40 -22.11
N LYS A 14 1.78 30.49 -22.77
CA LYS A 14 1.59 30.24 -24.21
C LYS A 14 1.63 28.75 -24.61
N PHE A 15 0.94 27.90 -23.85
CA PHE A 15 0.80 26.48 -24.20
C PHE A 15 -0.64 25.96 -24.36
N PHE A 16 -1.65 26.84 -24.40
CA PHE A 16 -3.05 26.45 -24.62
C PHE A 16 -3.73 27.16 -25.80
N LYS A 17 -3.06 27.23 -26.95
CA LYS A 17 -3.72 27.51 -28.23
C LYS A 17 -3.20 26.51 -29.27
N SER A 18 -4.14 25.84 -29.95
CA SER A 18 -3.93 24.99 -31.12
C SER A 18 -3.93 23.48 -30.90
N VAL A 19 -5.02 22.92 -30.36
CA VAL A 19 -5.46 21.57 -30.78
C VAL A 19 -7.00 21.48 -30.70
N GLY A 20 -7.66 21.20 -31.83
CA GLY A 20 -8.95 20.53 -31.85
C GLY A 20 -10.21 21.36 -32.10
N GLN A 21 -10.23 22.22 -33.13
CA GLN A 21 -11.47 22.75 -33.70
C GLN A 21 -11.79 22.00 -35.01
N GLU A 22 -12.30 20.78 -34.89
CA GLU A 22 -13.00 20.08 -35.99
C GLU A 22 -14.45 19.87 -35.57
N ILE A 23 -15.27 20.88 -35.86
CA ILE A 23 -16.73 20.76 -35.75
C ILE A 23 -17.19 20.12 -37.06
N ALA A 24 -17.44 18.81 -37.02
CA ALA A 24 -18.05 18.06 -38.09
C ALA A 24 -19.43 18.63 -38.42
N ILE A 25 -19.59 19.05 -39.67
CA ILE A 25 -20.84 19.47 -40.29
C ILE A 25 -21.71 18.21 -40.45
N PHE A 26 -22.79 18.10 -39.67
CA PHE A 26 -23.80 17.06 -39.87
C PHE A 26 -24.85 17.54 -40.88
N PRO A 27 -25.08 16.82 -41.99
CA PRO A 27 -26.18 17.12 -42.88
C PRO A 27 -27.52 16.77 -42.21
N LYS A 28 -28.42 17.75 -42.28
CA LYS A 28 -29.85 17.65 -41.97
C LYS A 28 -30.53 16.72 -42.98
N GLU A 29 -31.48 15.94 -42.46
CA GLU A 29 -32.55 15.20 -43.16
C GLU A 29 -32.19 13.90 -43.88
N VAL A 30 -32.57 12.77 -43.27
CA VAL A 30 -33.45 11.78 -43.92
C VAL A 30 -34.36 11.15 -42.85
N THR A 31 -35.61 11.59 -42.83
CA THR A 31 -36.73 10.87 -42.23
C THR A 31 -36.94 9.57 -42.99
N LYS A 32 -36.82 8.42 -42.32
CA LYS A 32 -37.34 7.14 -42.83
C LYS A 32 -38.31 6.55 -41.82
N ASN A 33 -39.58 6.52 -42.25
CA ASN A 33 -40.66 5.74 -41.68
C ASN A 33 -40.19 4.30 -41.41
N ILE A 34 -40.08 3.93 -40.14
CA ILE A 34 -40.03 2.53 -39.75
C ILE A 34 -41.35 2.23 -39.04
N SER A 35 -42.20 1.55 -39.81
CA SER A 35 -43.40 0.87 -39.38
C SER A 35 -43.21 0.18 -38.02
N LYS A 36 -44.13 0.43 -37.09
CA LYS A 36 -44.24 -0.28 -35.81
C LYS A 36 -44.55 -1.76 -36.09
N GLN A 37 -43.52 -2.57 -36.35
CA GLN A 37 -43.64 -4.01 -36.21
C GLN A 37 -43.75 -4.34 -34.73
N ASN A 38 -44.96 -4.77 -34.35
CA ASN A 38 -45.30 -5.27 -33.02
C ASN A 38 -44.63 -6.64 -32.83
N ILE A 39 -43.32 -6.64 -32.58
CA ILE A 39 -42.57 -7.84 -32.20
C ILE A 39 -42.84 -8.04 -30.71
N LYS A 40 -43.81 -8.90 -30.41
CA LYS A 40 -44.04 -9.40 -29.05
C LYS A 40 -42.77 -10.15 -28.63
N PRO A 41 -42.00 -9.70 -27.63
CA PRO A 41 -40.82 -10.43 -27.22
C PRO A 41 -41.30 -11.74 -26.59
N HIS A 42 -41.02 -12.85 -27.25
CA HIS A 42 -41.14 -14.17 -26.67
C HIS A 42 -39.95 -14.36 -25.71
N PHE A 43 -40.02 -13.74 -24.54
CA PHE A 43 -39.09 -14.02 -23.45
C PHE A 43 -39.35 -15.46 -22.99
N GLU A 44 -38.47 -16.34 -23.45
CA GLU A 44 -38.39 -17.71 -22.98
C GLU A 44 -38.13 -17.67 -21.46
N ASN A 45 -39.02 -18.26 -20.66
CA ASN A 45 -38.97 -18.26 -19.19
C ASN A 45 -37.78 -19.07 -18.61
N ASN A 46 -36.79 -19.40 -19.43
CA ASN A 46 -35.63 -20.21 -19.07
C ASN A 46 -34.49 -19.38 -18.45
N ASP A 47 -34.49 -18.05 -18.61
CA ASP A 47 -33.42 -17.18 -18.09
C ASP A 47 -33.52 -16.87 -16.59
N LEU A 48 -34.73 -16.95 -16.01
CA LEU A 48 -34.93 -16.63 -14.59
C LEU A 48 -34.46 -17.76 -13.64
N ALA A 49 -34.48 -19.00 -14.11
CA ALA A 49 -33.98 -20.15 -13.35
C ALA A 49 -32.45 -20.21 -13.36
N THR A 50 -31.83 -19.86 -14.48
CA THR A 50 -30.38 -19.89 -14.68
C THR A 50 -29.71 -18.75 -13.92
N THR A 51 -30.28 -17.54 -13.96
CA THR A 51 -29.80 -16.40 -13.15
C THR A 51 -29.82 -16.70 -11.65
N LYS A 52 -30.90 -17.29 -11.12
CA LYS A 52 -30.97 -17.68 -9.70
C LYS A 52 -29.89 -18.70 -9.29
N LYS A 53 -29.54 -19.64 -10.18
CA LYS A 53 -28.45 -20.61 -9.94
C LYS A 53 -27.08 -19.93 -9.94
N ILE A 54 -26.83 -19.00 -10.88
CA ILE A 54 -25.58 -18.24 -10.97
C ILE A 54 -25.37 -17.37 -9.74
N PHE A 55 -26.41 -16.68 -9.26
CA PHE A 55 -26.33 -15.87 -8.03
C PHE A 55 -26.02 -16.72 -6.79
N LYS A 56 -26.55 -17.95 -6.72
CA LYS A 56 -26.26 -18.86 -5.60
C LYS A 56 -24.81 -19.32 -5.60
N ILE A 57 -24.25 -19.62 -6.76
CA ILE A 57 -22.83 -19.99 -6.92
C ILE A 57 -21.93 -18.79 -6.56
N LEU A 58 -22.27 -17.60 -7.06
CA LEU A 58 -21.51 -16.38 -6.77
C LEU A 58 -21.49 -16.06 -5.27
N PHE A 59 -22.63 -16.21 -4.58
CA PHE A 59 -22.71 -15.99 -3.14
C PHE A 59 -21.84 -16.98 -2.36
N ILE A 60 -21.81 -18.26 -2.76
CA ILE A 60 -20.95 -19.27 -2.13
C ILE A 60 -19.47 -18.92 -2.33
N LEU A 61 -19.06 -18.48 -3.53
CA LEU A 61 -17.67 -18.10 -3.80
C LEU A 61 -17.24 -16.89 -2.98
N ILE A 62 -18.09 -15.86 -2.85
CA ILE A 62 -17.82 -14.69 -2.01
C ILE A 62 -17.73 -15.09 -0.53
N PHE A 63 -18.63 -15.96 -0.06
CA PHE A 63 -18.61 -16.45 1.33
C PHE A 63 -17.35 -17.27 1.64
N CYS A 64 -16.93 -18.14 0.72
CA CYS A 64 -15.67 -18.86 0.82
C CYS A 64 -14.46 -17.93 0.81
N PHE A 65 -14.48 -16.87 -0.01
CA PHE A 65 -13.41 -15.87 -0.06
C PHE A 65 -13.30 -15.10 1.27
N ILE A 66 -14.43 -14.69 1.85
CA ILE A 66 -14.46 -14.03 3.16
C ILE A 66 -13.95 -14.96 4.27
N ILE A 67 -14.39 -16.23 4.31
CA ILE A 67 -13.90 -17.20 5.29
C ILE A 67 -12.41 -17.46 5.11
N TYR A 68 -11.93 -17.65 3.88
CA TYR A 68 -10.52 -17.85 3.59
C TYR A 68 -9.69 -16.67 4.10
N HIS A 69 -10.11 -15.44 3.81
CA HIS A 69 -9.41 -14.23 4.23
C HIS A 69 -9.49 -14.01 5.75
N TYR A 70 -10.58 -14.44 6.40
CA TYR A 70 -10.73 -14.35 7.86
C TYR A 70 -9.91 -15.43 8.59
N SER A 71 -9.81 -16.63 8.03
CA SER A 71 -8.97 -17.72 8.54
C SER A 71 -7.48 -17.48 8.29
N SER A 72 -7.10 -16.89 7.15
CA SER A 72 -5.71 -16.51 6.90
C SER A 72 -5.24 -15.38 7.83
N ASN A 73 -6.16 -14.51 8.26
CA ASN A 73 -5.87 -13.43 9.21
C ASN A 73 -5.86 -13.88 10.69
N LYS A 74 -6.16 -15.16 10.98
CA LYS A 74 -6.16 -15.72 12.35
C LYS A 74 -5.12 -16.83 12.57
N ARG A 75 -4.17 -17.03 11.65
CA ARG A 75 -3.11 -18.04 11.79
C ARG A 75 -1.84 -17.58 12.48
N GLU A 76 -1.90 -16.50 13.26
CA GLU A 76 -0.85 -16.16 14.23
C GLU A 76 -1.46 -15.82 15.61
N SER A 77 -2.25 -16.73 16.17
CA SER A 77 -2.48 -16.70 17.62
C SER A 77 -2.95 -18.06 18.11
N SER A 78 -2.01 -18.99 18.29
CA SER A 78 -1.95 -19.88 19.45
C SER A 78 -0.94 -20.99 19.18
N ASN A 79 0.18 -20.97 19.90
CA ASN A 79 0.87 -22.17 20.35
C ASN A 79 1.85 -21.79 21.46
N HIS A 80 1.36 -21.71 22.69
CA HIS A 80 1.95 -22.21 23.95
C HIS A 80 1.17 -21.58 25.12
N GLY A 81 0.54 -22.30 26.04
CA GLY A 81 0.93 -23.62 26.53
C GLY A 81 1.99 -23.46 27.62
N GLU A 82 1.50 -23.36 28.86
CA GLU A 82 2.15 -23.82 30.08
C GLU A 82 3.30 -22.99 30.68
N ASN A 83 2.94 -22.33 31.79
CA ASN A 83 3.72 -22.04 32.98
C ASN A 83 5.05 -22.83 33.08
N SER A 84 6.13 -22.25 32.58
CA SER A 84 7.49 -22.60 32.99
C SER A 84 8.22 -21.31 33.30
N SER A 85 8.43 -21.10 34.59
CA SER A 85 9.31 -20.08 35.15
C SER A 85 10.76 -20.37 34.78
N VAL A 86 11.16 -20.00 33.56
CA VAL A 86 12.56 -19.76 33.19
C VAL A 86 12.55 -18.64 32.17
N THR A 87 13.13 -17.51 32.54
CA THR A 87 13.47 -16.38 31.70
C THR A 87 14.46 -16.80 30.61
N ASN A 88 13.99 -17.52 29.59
CA ASN A 88 14.67 -17.56 28.29
C ASN A 88 14.20 -16.35 27.52
N VAL A 89 14.72 -15.18 27.89
CA VAL A 89 14.64 -14.05 27.00
C VAL A 89 15.66 -14.37 25.91
N ASN A 90 15.19 -14.79 24.73
CA ASN A 90 16.08 -14.99 23.60
C ASN A 90 16.73 -13.64 23.29
N ASN A 91 18.03 -13.53 23.58
CA ASN A 91 18.82 -12.35 23.26
C ASN A 91 19.12 -12.42 21.77
N TYR A 92 18.72 -11.41 21.01
CA TYR A 92 19.05 -11.28 19.61
C TYR A 92 20.21 -10.30 19.45
N ILE A 93 20.98 -10.43 18.37
CA ILE A 93 22.06 -9.52 18.02
C ILE A 93 21.67 -8.75 16.76
N THR A 94 21.82 -7.43 16.79
CA THR A 94 21.58 -6.57 15.62
C THR A 94 22.64 -6.75 14.53
N LYS A 95 22.22 -6.72 13.26
CA LYS A 95 23.11 -6.81 12.09
C LYS A 95 23.37 -5.44 11.48
N ALA A 96 24.52 -5.29 10.84
CA ALA A 96 24.88 -4.07 10.12
C ALA A 96 24.07 -3.90 8.82
N GLY A 97 23.92 -2.65 8.37
CA GLY A 97 23.32 -2.32 7.07
C GLY A 97 21.80 -2.15 7.08
N TYR A 98 21.16 -2.22 8.25
CA TYR A 98 19.73 -2.01 8.40
C TYR A 98 19.42 -0.63 8.96
N LYS A 99 18.30 -0.06 8.51
CA LYS A 99 17.74 1.17 9.07
C LYS A 99 16.76 0.84 10.20
N ALA A 100 16.62 1.76 11.14
CA ALA A 100 15.64 1.71 12.21
C ALA A 100 14.91 3.05 12.33
N SER A 101 13.75 3.04 12.99
CA SER A 101 12.97 4.22 13.35
C SER A 101 12.28 4.02 14.69
N TYR A 102 12.04 5.09 15.43
CA TYR A 102 11.22 5.02 16.65
C TYR A 102 9.72 4.85 16.33
N ASP A 103 9.28 5.27 15.14
CA ASP A 103 7.88 5.18 14.71
C ASP A 103 7.70 4.14 13.60
N GLU A 104 6.67 3.29 13.73
CA GLU A 104 6.37 2.25 12.75
C GLU A 104 6.01 2.84 11.38
N ASN A 105 5.22 3.92 11.36
CA ASN A 105 4.75 4.51 10.10
C ASN A 105 5.92 5.12 9.32
N THR A 106 6.91 5.66 10.02
CA THR A 106 8.15 6.14 9.39
C THR A 106 8.95 5.01 8.74
N LEU A 107 9.07 3.85 9.39
CA LEU A 107 9.68 2.68 8.75
C LEU A 107 8.86 2.21 7.52
N GLU A 108 7.53 2.29 7.59
CA GLU A 108 6.66 1.97 6.45
C GLU A 108 6.83 2.95 5.28
N LYS A 109 6.97 4.25 5.57
CA LYS A 109 7.33 5.25 4.55
C LYS A 109 8.67 4.94 3.90
N LEU A 110 9.69 4.54 4.67
CA LEU A 110 10.99 4.12 4.13
C LEU A 110 10.83 2.96 3.14
N VAL A 111 10.04 1.94 3.49
CA VAL A 111 9.76 0.82 2.58
C VAL A 111 9.07 1.33 1.32
N LYS A 112 8.04 2.17 1.46
CA LYS A 112 7.31 2.73 0.33
C LYS A 112 8.23 3.53 -0.60
N PHE A 113 9.07 4.42 -0.08
CA PHE A 113 10.02 5.19 -0.88
C PHE A 113 11.05 4.28 -1.56
N SER A 114 11.53 3.25 -0.87
CA SER A 114 12.49 2.29 -1.44
C SER A 114 11.89 1.52 -2.62
N VAL A 115 10.66 1.02 -2.49
CA VAL A 115 9.97 0.29 -3.58
C VAL A 115 9.78 1.17 -4.83
N HIS A 116 9.55 2.47 -4.64
CA HIS A 116 9.36 3.42 -5.75
C HIS A 116 10.65 4.11 -6.21
N ASN A 117 11.82 3.74 -5.64
CA ASN A 117 13.10 4.42 -5.87
C ASN A 117 13.04 5.95 -5.61
N ASP A 118 12.23 6.39 -4.65
CA ASP A 118 12.12 7.80 -4.25
C ASP A 118 13.25 8.19 -3.30
N LEU A 119 14.42 8.47 -3.89
CA LEU A 119 15.62 8.86 -3.14
C LEU A 119 15.43 10.18 -2.38
N ASN A 120 14.59 11.08 -2.86
CA ASN A 120 14.31 12.35 -2.17
C ASN A 120 13.54 12.10 -0.87
N GLY A 121 12.56 11.21 -0.89
CA GLY A 121 11.83 10.78 0.31
C GLY A 121 12.75 10.12 1.34
N ILE A 122 13.63 9.22 0.90
CA ILE A 122 14.60 8.55 1.79
C ILE A 122 15.59 9.56 2.39
N ASN A 123 16.13 10.46 1.57
CA ASN A 123 17.03 11.50 2.03
C ASN A 123 16.35 12.45 3.00
N PHE A 124 15.07 12.78 2.78
CA PHE A 124 14.28 13.58 3.71
C PHE A 124 14.20 12.90 5.08
N LEU A 125 13.77 11.63 5.14
CA LEU A 125 13.66 10.89 6.41
C LEU A 125 15.01 10.75 7.12
N THR A 126 16.10 10.62 6.35
CA THR A 126 17.46 10.53 6.91
C THR A 126 17.89 11.88 7.49
N ASN A 127 17.69 12.97 6.74
CA ASN A 127 18.10 14.32 7.15
C ASN A 127 17.29 14.85 8.33
N THR A 128 16.05 14.39 8.52
CA THR A 128 15.22 14.71 9.69
C THR A 128 15.46 13.78 10.88
N ASN A 129 16.39 12.81 10.78
CA ASN A 129 16.65 11.76 11.77
C ASN A 129 15.40 10.92 12.12
N GLU A 130 14.42 10.87 11.23
CA GLU A 130 13.25 10.01 11.35
C GLU A 130 13.63 8.53 11.15
N ILE A 131 14.64 8.28 10.33
CA ILE A 131 15.31 6.98 10.21
C ILE A 131 16.80 7.14 10.50
N PHE A 132 17.42 6.09 11.02
CA PHE A 132 18.85 6.05 11.33
C PHE A 132 19.42 4.66 11.09
N ASP A 133 20.75 4.56 11.00
CA ASP A 133 21.44 3.27 10.89
C ASP A 133 21.41 2.55 12.24
N LEU A 134 20.90 1.32 12.23
CA LEU A 134 20.93 0.44 13.39
C LEU A 134 22.37 -0.03 13.60
N GLN A 135 22.91 0.25 14.78
CA GLN A 135 24.26 -0.19 15.13
C GLN A 135 24.27 -1.72 15.26
N SER A 136 25.27 -2.37 14.67
CA SER A 136 25.43 -3.82 14.72
C SER A 136 26.04 -4.30 16.03
N GLY A 137 25.81 -5.56 16.38
CA GLY A 137 26.42 -6.17 17.55
C GLY A 137 25.78 -5.74 18.88
N GLN A 138 24.61 -5.09 18.82
CA GLN A 138 23.86 -4.74 20.01
C GLN A 138 22.91 -5.88 20.36
N GLU A 139 22.90 -6.26 21.63
CA GLU A 139 21.91 -7.19 22.13
C GLU A 139 20.54 -6.51 22.21
N ALA A 140 19.50 -7.24 21.81
CA ALA A 140 18.15 -6.73 21.75
C ALA A 140 17.11 -7.80 22.10
N TYR A 141 15.98 -7.35 22.64
CA TYR A 141 14.79 -8.15 22.83
C TYR A 141 13.76 -7.84 21.75
N VAL A 142 13.13 -8.87 21.19
CA VAL A 142 11.96 -8.67 20.34
C VAL A 142 10.74 -8.39 21.22
N LEU A 143 10.10 -7.23 21.02
CA LEU A 143 8.87 -6.84 21.72
C LEU A 143 7.63 -7.19 20.89
N GLU A 144 7.69 -6.98 19.58
CA GLU A 144 6.58 -7.20 18.65
C GLU A 144 7.15 -7.61 17.29
N SER A 145 6.47 -8.53 16.61
CA SER A 145 6.84 -8.98 15.27
C SER A 145 5.65 -8.83 14.33
N LYS A 146 5.91 -8.30 13.14
CA LYS A 146 4.96 -8.19 12.03
C LYS A 146 5.63 -8.69 10.76
N PHE A 147 4.86 -8.84 9.68
CA PHE A 147 5.41 -9.30 8.41
C PHE A 147 6.53 -8.36 7.90
N GLY A 148 7.77 -8.87 7.89
CA GLY A 148 8.97 -8.18 7.41
C GLY A 148 9.52 -7.08 8.35
N ARG A 149 8.91 -6.85 9.51
CA ARG A 149 9.37 -5.82 10.46
C ARG A 149 9.19 -6.25 11.91
N VAL A 150 10.07 -5.78 12.77
CA VAL A 150 10.13 -6.16 14.17
C VAL A 150 10.36 -4.92 15.02
N LYS A 151 9.69 -4.86 16.17
CA LYS A 151 9.97 -3.89 17.22
C LYS A 151 10.93 -4.54 18.21
N ILE A 152 12.09 -3.92 18.39
CA ILE A 152 13.11 -4.40 19.31
C ILE A 152 13.35 -3.40 20.43
N ARG A 153 13.77 -3.89 21.59
CA ARG A 153 14.33 -3.08 22.68
C ARG A 153 15.81 -3.40 22.82
N LEU A 154 16.66 -2.41 22.63
CA LEU A 154 18.11 -2.55 22.81
C LEU A 154 18.42 -2.70 24.31
N ILE A 155 19.21 -3.70 24.68
CA ILE A 155 19.46 -4.04 26.10
C ILE A 155 20.23 -2.91 26.81
N ASN A 156 21.25 -2.35 26.16
CA ASN A 156 22.13 -1.36 26.78
C ASN A 156 21.50 0.04 26.91
N SER A 157 20.73 0.47 25.91
CA SER A 157 20.10 1.81 25.92
C SER A 157 18.66 1.79 26.44
N GLY A 158 17.98 0.65 26.41
CA GLY A 158 16.55 0.54 26.69
C GLY A 158 15.66 1.13 25.59
N GLU A 159 16.24 1.62 24.50
CA GLU A 159 15.50 2.23 23.39
C GLU A 159 14.68 1.20 22.64
N GLU A 160 13.47 1.59 22.27
CA GLU A 160 12.56 0.78 21.47
C GLU A 160 12.50 1.31 20.05
N VAL A 161 12.83 0.45 19.09
CA VAL A 161 12.93 0.84 17.68
C VAL A 161 12.27 -0.21 16.80
N TRP A 162 11.67 0.24 15.71
CA TRP A 162 11.21 -0.59 14.61
C TRP A 162 12.33 -0.75 13.59
N THR A 163 12.54 -1.99 13.13
CA THR A 163 13.48 -2.32 12.06
C THR A 163 12.98 -3.53 11.26
N PHE A 164 13.76 -4.00 10.29
CA PHE A 164 13.45 -5.18 9.49
C PHE A 164 13.71 -6.46 10.27
N THR A 165 12.93 -7.51 10.05
CA THR A 165 13.12 -8.80 10.77
C THR A 165 14.52 -9.38 10.54
N GLU A 166 15.08 -9.17 9.36
CA GLU A 166 16.42 -9.62 8.98
C GLU A 166 17.53 -8.86 9.72
N ALA A 167 17.22 -7.71 10.32
CA ALA A 167 18.14 -6.87 11.07
C ALA A 167 18.57 -7.50 12.41
N ILE A 168 18.00 -8.63 12.80
CA ILE A 168 18.36 -9.37 14.01
C ILE A 168 18.74 -10.83 13.69
N SER A 169 19.58 -11.42 14.53
CA SER A 169 19.92 -12.85 14.54
C SER A 169 19.88 -13.41 15.95
N ASP A 170 19.52 -14.68 16.05
CA ASP A 170 19.68 -15.52 17.25
C ASP A 170 21.16 -15.67 17.65
#